data_AF-A0A6L8E7B1-F1
#
_entry.id   AF-A0A6L8E7B1-F1
#
_cell.length_a   1.000
_cell.length_b   1.000
_cell.length_c   1.000
_cell.angle_alpha   90.00
_cell.angle_beta   90.00
_cell.angle_gamma   90.00
#
_symmetry.space_group_name_H-M   'P 1'
#
loop_
_entity.id
_entity.type
_entity.pdbx_description
1 polymer ?
#
loop_
_entity_poly.entity_id
_entity_poly.type
_entity_poly.pdbx_seq_one_letter_code
_entity_poly.pdbx_strand_id
1 'polypeptide(L)'
;MAYEFATYEKRPEQHLAVITMNRPEVMNALHLPATLEFTEIWDDFAADPDLWVAILTGAGERAFSAGNDLKYTPAPDDPPRPAPGWG
;
A
#
# COMPACT_ATOMS: atom_id res chain seq x y z
N MET A 1 -11.84 4.48 2.88
CA MET A 1 -11.79 3.16 3.55
C MET A 1 -10.65 3.19 4.54
N ALA A 2 -10.75 2.50 5.68
CA ALA A 2 -9.66 2.42 6.64
C ALA A 2 -8.85 1.16 6.32
N TYR A 3 -7.59 1.35 5.96
CA TYR A 3 -6.61 0.28 5.75
C TYR A 3 -5.85 0.03 7.05
N GLU A 4 -5.45 -1.21 7.29
CA GLU A 4 -4.70 -1.63 8.49
C GLU A 4 -3.19 -1.39 8.29
N PHE A 5 -2.67 -1.71 7.11
CA PHE A 5 -1.24 -1.74 6.81
C PHE A 5 -0.76 -0.59 5.91
N ALA A 6 -1.66 0.31 5.53
CA ALA A 6 -1.34 1.54 4.81
C ALA A 6 -2.22 2.72 5.25
N THR A 7 -1.82 3.93 4.91
CA THR A 7 -2.71 5.10 4.87
C THR A 7 -2.79 5.64 3.46
N TYR A 8 -3.91 6.24 3.10
CA TYR A 8 -4.15 6.82 1.77
C TYR A 8 -4.88 8.15 1.92
N GLU A 9 -4.13 9.24 1.79
CA GLU A 9 -4.60 10.62 1.92
C GLU A 9 -4.67 11.28 0.55
N LYS A 10 -5.89 11.56 0.06
CA LYS A 10 -6.13 12.22 -1.23
C LYS A 10 -6.21 13.74 -1.03
N ARG A 11 -5.50 14.49 -1.87
CA ARG A 11 -5.46 15.97 -1.94
C ARG A 11 -5.77 16.42 -3.37
N PRO A 12 -7.03 16.27 -3.83
CA PRO A 12 -7.41 16.51 -5.22
C PRO A 12 -7.19 17.96 -5.66
N GLU A 13 -7.27 18.93 -4.74
CA GLU A 13 -6.98 20.34 -5.02
C GLU A 13 -5.50 20.61 -5.38
N GLN A 14 -4.62 19.67 -5.09
CA GLN A 14 -3.19 19.68 -5.43
C GLN A 14 -2.82 18.59 -6.46
N HIS A 15 -3.81 17.84 -6.96
CA HIS A 15 -3.62 16.67 -7.82
C HIS A 15 -2.68 15.61 -7.24
N LEU A 16 -2.72 15.44 -5.91
CA LEU A 16 -1.75 14.65 -5.16
C LEU A 16 -2.45 13.61 -4.28
N ALA A 17 -1.85 12.43 -4.15
CA ALA A 17 -2.13 11.51 -3.07
C ALA A 17 -0.85 11.17 -2.28
N VAL A 18 -1.00 10.98 -0.97
CA VAL A 18 0.07 10.51 -0.09
C VAL A 18 -0.33 9.14 0.45
N ILE A 19 0.49 8.14 0.13
CA ILE A 19 0.31 6.76 0.54
C ILE A 19 1.44 6.42 1.51
N THR A 20 1.10 5.93 2.70
CA THR A 20 2.09 5.58 3.74
C THR A 20 2.02 4.10 4.07
N MET A 21 3.13 3.37 3.91
CA MET A 21 3.26 1.99 4.39
C MET A 21 3.28 1.98 5.92
N ASN A 22 2.42 1.20 6.58
CA ASN A 22 2.18 1.31 8.02
C ASN A 22 2.47 0.00 8.77
N ARG A 23 3.72 -0.50 8.66
CA ARG A 23 4.23 -1.63 9.47
C ARG A 23 5.64 -1.34 10.01
N PRO A 24 5.86 -0.21 10.71
CA PRO A 24 7.19 0.27 11.08
C PRO A 24 7.99 -0.72 11.97
N GLU A 25 7.30 -1.55 12.76
CA GLU A 25 7.88 -2.57 13.63
C GLU A 25 8.64 -3.66 12.89
N VAL A 26 8.24 -3.96 11.65
CA VAL A 26 8.93 -4.86 10.72
C VAL A 26 9.53 -4.12 9.53
N MET A 27 9.84 -2.83 9.70
CA MET A 27 10.46 -1.98 8.67
C MET A 27 9.65 -1.94 7.37
N ASN A 28 8.32 -1.88 7.50
CA ASN A 28 7.37 -1.81 6.37
C ASN A 28 7.55 -2.93 5.35
N ALA A 29 7.94 -4.13 5.78
CA ALA A 29 7.98 -5.30 4.92
C ALA A 29 6.57 -5.61 4.38
N LEU A 30 6.47 -6.00 3.10
CA LEU A 30 5.21 -6.34 2.45
C LEU A 30 4.87 -7.82 2.67
N HIS A 31 3.62 -8.06 3.02
CA HIS A 31 3.01 -9.38 3.14
C HIS A 31 1.66 -9.33 2.41
N LEU A 32 1.02 -10.47 2.19
CA LEU A 32 -0.16 -10.55 1.31
C LEU A 32 -1.29 -9.60 1.72
N PRO A 33 -1.74 -9.51 3.00
CA PRO A 33 -2.74 -8.52 3.42
C PRO A 33 -2.38 -7.08 3.04
N ALA A 34 -1.16 -6.63 3.32
CA ALA A 34 -0.71 -5.31 2.89
C ALA A 34 -0.72 -5.17 1.36
N THR A 35 -0.31 -6.20 0.62
CA THR A 35 -0.35 -6.19 -0.85
C THR A 35 -1.76 -6.01 -1.39
N LEU A 36 -2.77 -6.63 -0.77
CA LEU A 36 -4.18 -6.48 -1.17
C LEU A 36 -4.66 -5.04 -0.97
N GLU A 37 -4.36 -4.45 0.20
CA GLU A 37 -4.70 -3.04 0.45
C GLU A 37 -4.00 -2.10 -0.53
N PHE A 38 -2.72 -2.36 -0.83
CA PHE A 38 -1.98 -1.58 -1.82
C PHE A 38 -2.63 -1.70 -3.21
N THR A 39 -3.07 -2.88 -3.64
CA THR A 39 -3.79 -3.04 -4.91
C THR A 39 -5.05 -2.18 -4.94
N GLU A 40 -5.88 -2.19 -3.91
CA GLU A 40 -7.09 -1.35 -3.85
C GLU A 40 -6.78 0.16 -3.88
N ILE A 41 -5.77 0.61 -3.11
CA ILE A 41 -5.30 2.00 -3.11
C ILE A 41 -4.87 2.41 -4.51
N TRP A 42 -4.13 1.53 -5.16
CA TRP A 42 -3.55 1.76 -6.45
C TRP A 42 -4.62 1.84 -7.53
N ASP A 43 -5.58 0.91 -7.55
CA ASP A 43 -6.72 0.95 -8.46
C ASP A 43 -7.56 2.22 -8.28
N ASP A 44 -7.82 2.64 -7.04
CA ASP A 44 -8.51 3.91 -6.76
C ASP A 44 -7.73 5.13 -7.27
N PHE A 45 -6.41 5.17 -7.04
CA PHE A 45 -5.55 6.24 -7.53
C PHE A 45 -5.56 6.33 -9.07
N ALA A 46 -5.44 5.18 -9.74
CA ALA A 46 -5.43 5.12 -11.21
C ALA A 46 -6.78 5.49 -11.83
N ALA A 47 -7.89 5.24 -11.12
CA ALA A 47 -9.24 5.56 -11.57
C ALA A 47 -9.65 7.03 -11.33
N ASP A 48 -8.93 7.78 -10.48
CA ASP A 48 -9.27 9.14 -10.11
C ASP A 48 -8.63 10.19 -11.05
N PRO A 49 -9.41 10.86 -11.91
CA PRO A 49 -8.87 11.83 -12.87
C PRO A 49 -8.35 13.13 -12.21
N ASP A 50 -8.73 13.41 -10.97
CA ASP A 50 -8.27 14.59 -10.23
C ASP A 50 -6.91 14.35 -9.57
N LEU A 51 -6.40 13.11 -9.54
CA LEU A 51 -5.10 12.76 -8.97
C LEU A 51 -4.06 12.47 -10.05
N TRP A 52 -2.91 13.14 -10.00
CA TRP A 52 -1.87 13.00 -11.03
C TRP A 52 -0.59 12.39 -10.47
N VAL A 53 -0.29 12.67 -9.20
CA VAL A 53 0.94 12.23 -8.54
C VAL A 53 0.60 11.50 -7.25
N ALA A 54 1.24 10.34 -7.04
CA ALA A 54 1.24 9.65 -5.78
C ALA A 54 2.63 9.73 -5.13
N ILE A 55 2.69 10.13 -3.87
CA ILE A 55 3.86 9.99 -3.02
C ILE A 55 3.68 8.73 -2.19
N LEU A 56 4.55 7.75 -2.39
CA LEU A 56 4.65 6.57 -1.54
C LEU A 56 5.78 6.79 -0.52
N THR A 57 5.47 6.63 0.77
CA THR A 57 6.46 6.73 1.85
C THR A 57 6.25 5.63 2.90
N GLY A 58 7.21 5.43 3.79
CA GLY A 58 7.12 4.49 4.91
C GLY A 58 6.84 5.21 6.23
N ALA A 59 6.00 4.62 7.09
CA ALA A 59 5.83 5.07 8.46
C ALA A 59 7.08 4.78 9.29
N GLY A 60 7.30 5.61 10.32
CA GLY A 60 8.45 5.54 11.21
C GLY A 60 9.72 6.13 10.60
N GLU A 61 10.82 6.05 11.35
CA GLU A 61 12.09 6.72 11.01
C GLU A 61 13.18 5.76 10.51
N ARG A 62 12.93 4.44 10.56
CA ARG A 62 13.97 3.43 10.38
C ARG A 62 14.22 3.07 8.92
N ALA A 63 13.17 2.97 8.12
CA ALA A 63 13.24 2.51 6.74
C ALA A 63 12.00 2.91 5.94
N PHE A 64 12.17 3.05 4.63
CA PHE A 64 11.04 3.08 3.70
C PHE A 64 10.33 1.73 3.68
N SER A 65 11.02 0.66 3.25
CA SER A 65 10.55 -0.73 3.28
C SER A 65 11.75 -1.70 3.24
N ALA A 66 11.62 -2.83 3.94
CA ALA A 66 12.56 -3.94 3.88
C ALA A 66 12.28 -4.96 2.75
N GLY A 67 11.32 -4.68 1.86
CA GLY A 67 10.95 -5.57 0.76
C GLY A 67 9.89 -6.60 1.16
N ASN A 68 9.97 -7.83 0.65
CA ASN A 68 9.01 -8.87 0.97
C ASN A 68 9.25 -9.46 2.38
N ASP A 69 8.18 -9.69 3.14
CA ASP A 69 8.23 -10.28 4.47
C ASP A 69 8.56 -11.77 4.37
N LEU A 70 9.84 -12.10 4.59
CA LEU A 70 10.34 -13.49 4.52
C LEU A 70 9.85 -14.36 5.69
N LYS A 71 9.26 -13.76 6.73
CA LYS A 71 8.73 -14.48 7.89
C LYS A 71 7.23 -14.75 7.76
N TYR A 72 6.56 -14.07 6.82
CA TYR A 72 5.17 -14.29 6.55
C TYR A 72 4.94 -15.65 5.89
N THR A 73 3.98 -16.39 6.43
CA THR A 73 3.54 -17.67 5.88
C THR A 73 2.08 -17.51 5.47
N PRO A 74 1.74 -17.65 4.18
CA PRO A 74 0.36 -17.61 3.73
C PRO A 74 -0.48 -18.71 4.38
N ALA A 75 -1.71 -18.39 4.76
CA ALA A 75 -2.70 -19.35 5.22
C ALA A 75 -3.34 -20.08 4.02
N PRO A 76 -3.88 -21.31 4.21
CA PRO A 76 -4.52 -22.06 3.13
C PRO A 76 -5.72 -21.36 2.48
N ASP A 77 -6.39 -20.49 3.24
CA ASP A 77 -7.57 -19.72 2.85
C ASP A 77 -7.25 -18.28 2.44
N ASP A 78 -5.97 -17.91 2.40
CA ASP A 78 -5.56 -16.62 1.88
C ASP A 78 -5.96 -16.48 0.40
N PRO A 79 -6.42 -15.28 -0.01
CA PRO A 79 -6.71 -15.03 -1.42
C PRO A 79 -5.43 -15.13 -2.26
N PRO A 80 -5.55 -15.39 -3.57
CA PRO A 80 -4.39 -15.36 -4.45
C PRO A 80 -3.76 -13.96 -4.44
N ARG A 81 -2.44 -13.89 -4.66
CA ARG A 81 -1.79 -12.60 -4.92
C ARG A 81 -2.50 -11.92 -6.11
N PRO A 82 -2.83 -10.62 -6.00
CA PRO A 82 -3.45 -9.90 -7.09
C PRO A 82 -2.59 -9.94 -8.36
N ALA A 83 -3.24 -9.87 -9.52
CA ALA A 83 -2.55 -9.77 -10.79
C ALA A 83 -1.70 -8.48 -10.82
N PRO A 84 -0.54 -8.49 -11.48
CA PRO A 84 0.22 -7.26 -11.68
C PRO A 84 -0.55 -6.31 -12.60
N GLY A 85 -0.63 -5.02 -12.24
CA GLY A 85 -1.31 -4.01 -13.03
C GLY A 85 -2.16 -3.08 -12.17
N TRP A 86 -2.92 -2.21 -12.86
CA TRP A 86 -4.01 -1.41 -12.31
C TRP A 86 -5.29 -1.98 -12.94
N GLY A 87 -6.13 -2.66 -12.17
CA GLY A 87 -7.30 -3.43 -12.67
C GLY A 87 -6.96 -4.60 -13.58
#